data_AF-A0A2T0VZN5-F1
#
_entry.id   AF-A0A2T0VZN5-F1
#
_cell.length_a   1.000
_cell.length_b   1.000
_cell.length_c   1.000
_cell.angle_alpha   90.00
_cell.angle_beta   90.00
_cell.angle_gamma   90.00
#
_symmetry.space_group_name_H-M   'P 1'
#
loop_
_entity.id
_entity.type
_entity.pdbx_description
1 polymer ?
#
loop_
_entity_poly.entity_id
_entity_poly.type
_entity_poly.pdbx_seq_one_letter_code
_entity_poly.pdbx_strand_id
1 'polypeptide(L)'
;MSGDEERWYPDQPRWWKYVGRAQENLLAVTGASTAPGDRTVIRVDLESEVLDAGYSVRVDTSVEDQQNHPTDVEVALTSEVQGDKIPGTGYVRYLRYKWD
;
A
#
# COMPACT_ATOMS: atom_id res chain seq x y z
N MET A 1 7.91 -0.67 -4.64
CA MET A 1 8.22 0.61 -5.34
C MET A 1 7.89 0.45 -6.79
N SER A 2 7.27 1.45 -7.41
CA SER A 2 6.87 1.36 -8.81
C SER A 2 7.80 2.18 -9.73
N GLY A 3 8.31 1.56 -10.79
CA GLY A 3 9.29 2.11 -11.73
C GLY A 3 10.22 1.02 -12.27
N ASP A 4 10.75 1.21 -13.49
CA ASP A 4 11.64 0.23 -14.15
C ASP A 4 13.10 0.33 -13.68
N GLU A 5 13.42 1.32 -12.85
CA GLU A 5 14.78 1.61 -12.37
C GLU A 5 15.01 1.09 -10.95
N GLU A 6 16.09 0.33 -10.77
CA GLU A 6 16.61 0.04 -9.43
C GLU A 6 17.37 1.27 -8.90
N ARG A 7 16.75 2.00 -7.97
CA ARG A 7 17.36 3.19 -7.36
C ARG A 7 16.91 3.39 -5.93
N TRP A 8 17.71 4.16 -5.19
CA TRP A 8 17.33 4.64 -3.86
C TRP A 8 16.28 5.74 -3.97
N TYR A 9 15.18 5.62 -3.22
CA TYR A 9 14.11 6.62 -3.19
C TYR A 9 14.16 7.40 -1.87
N PRO A 10 14.75 8.62 -1.85
CA PRO A 10 14.89 9.43 -0.64
C PRO A 10 13.53 9.82 -0.04
N ASP A 11 12.47 9.83 -0.85
CA ASP A 11 11.11 10.24 -0.47
C ASP A 11 10.34 9.18 0.33
N GLN A 12 10.91 7.97 0.52
CA GLN A 12 10.34 6.90 1.36
C GLN A 12 11.18 6.59 2.61
N PRO A 13 11.57 7.57 3.45
CA PRO A 13 12.47 7.33 4.57
C PRO A 13 11.84 6.49 5.69
N ARG A 14 10.51 6.38 5.73
CA ARG A 14 9.80 5.56 6.73
C ARG A 14 9.90 4.07 6.43
N TRP A 15 9.83 3.64 5.17
CA TRP A 15 9.90 2.22 4.80
C TRP A 15 11.19 1.58 5.32
N TRP A 16 12.33 2.26 5.15
CA TRP A 16 13.62 1.76 5.63
C TRP A 16 13.67 1.56 7.14
N LYS A 17 12.98 2.42 7.91
CA LYS A 17 12.92 2.31 9.37
C LYS A 17 12.10 1.10 9.85
N TYR A 18 11.11 0.65 9.08
CA TYR A 18 10.35 -0.56 9.40
C TYR A 18 11.18 -1.82 9.17
N VAL A 19 11.86 -1.92 8.02
CA VAL A 19 12.72 -3.07 7.68
C VAL A 19 13.91 -3.21 8.63
N GLY A 20 14.49 -2.10 9.09
CA GLY A 20 15.66 -2.12 9.98
C GLY A 20 15.36 -2.49 11.44
N ARG A 21 14.09 -2.44 11.88
CA ARG A 21 13.72 -2.67 13.30
C ARG A 21 13.17 -4.06 13.57
N ALA A 22 12.59 -4.71 12.57
CA ALA A 22 12.20 -6.11 12.61
C ALA A 22 12.35 -6.66 11.19
N GLN A 23 12.99 -7.82 11.04
CA GLN A 23 12.88 -8.60 9.80
C GLN A 23 11.46 -9.14 9.71
N GLU A 24 10.54 -8.31 9.22
CA GLU A 24 9.22 -8.78 8.86
C GLU A 24 9.28 -9.38 7.45
N ASN A 25 8.54 -10.47 7.24
CA ASN A 25 8.37 -11.06 5.92
C ASN A 25 7.48 -10.13 5.08
N LEU A 26 8.09 -9.12 4.47
CA LEU A 26 7.42 -8.21 3.57
C LEU A 26 7.33 -8.85 2.18
N LEU A 27 6.12 -9.15 1.73
CA LEU A 27 5.84 -9.43 0.33
C LEU A 27 5.74 -8.10 -0.41
N ALA A 28 6.85 -7.66 -1.01
CA ALA A 28 6.88 -6.43 -1.79
C ALA A 28 6.32 -6.65 -3.20
N VAL A 29 5.23 -5.98 -3.53
CA VAL A 29 4.76 -5.84 -4.93
C VAL A 29 5.33 -4.54 -5.48
N THR A 30 6.14 -4.64 -6.54
CA THR A 30 6.61 -3.50 -7.34
C THR A 30 5.69 -3.33 -8.54
N GLY A 31 5.57 -2.10 -9.07
CA GLY A 31 4.66 -1.79 -10.19
C GLY A 31 5.28 -0.80 -11.18
N ALA A 32 4.54 -0.32 -12.17
CA ALA A 32 5.00 0.75 -13.06
C ALA A 32 4.63 2.13 -12.51
N SER A 33 5.45 3.16 -12.76
CA SER A 33 5.15 4.54 -12.38
C SER A 33 3.81 4.99 -12.96
N THR A 34 3.01 5.72 -12.18
CA THR A 34 1.73 6.27 -12.64
C THR A 34 1.98 7.69 -13.17
N ALA A 35 1.63 7.96 -14.43
CA ALA A 35 1.81 9.29 -15.02
C ALA A 35 0.82 10.30 -14.42
N PRO A 36 1.07 11.63 -14.54
CA PRO A 36 0.15 12.65 -14.06
C PRO A 36 -1.24 12.49 -14.69
N GLY A 37 -2.28 12.39 -13.84
CA GLY A 37 -3.66 12.21 -14.29
C GLY A 37 -4.07 10.76 -14.57
N ASP A 38 -3.13 9.83 -14.59
CA ASP A 38 -3.43 8.40 -14.74
C ASP A 38 -3.87 7.76 -13.43
N ARG A 39 -4.54 6.60 -13.57
CA ARG A 39 -4.95 5.76 -12.44
C ARG A 39 -4.39 4.36 -12.61
N THR A 40 -3.64 3.91 -11.62
CA THR A 40 -3.19 2.53 -11.51
C THR A 40 -4.13 1.73 -10.60
N VAL A 41 -4.40 0.48 -10.96
CA VAL A 41 -5.10 -0.48 -10.12
C VAL A 41 -4.12 -1.58 -9.77
N ILE A 42 -3.89 -1.79 -8.48
CA ILE A 42 -3.06 -2.89 -7.97
C ILE A 42 -4.00 -3.97 -7.47
N ARG A 43 -3.81 -5.20 -7.93
CA ARG A 43 -4.48 -6.39 -7.40
C ARG A 43 -3.43 -7.22 -6.68
N VAL A 44 -3.75 -7.59 -5.44
CA VAL A 44 -2.95 -8.49 -4.62
C VAL A 44 -3.89 -9.60 -4.19
N ASP A 45 -3.49 -10.84 -4.45
CA ASP A 45 -4.21 -12.01 -4.00
C ASP A 45 -3.55 -12.49 -2.70
N LEU A 46 -4.39 -12.72 -1.68
CA LEU A 46 -3.97 -13.12 -0.35
C LEU A 46 -4.69 -14.42 0.04
N GLU A 47 -4.01 -15.27 0.81
CA GLU A 47 -4.59 -16.51 1.33
C GLU A 47 -5.77 -16.20 2.28
N SER A 48 -6.78 -17.07 2.31
CA SER A 48 -7.97 -16.86 3.16
C SER A 48 -7.67 -16.79 4.65
N GLU A 49 -6.55 -17.37 5.07
CA GLU A 49 -6.11 -17.46 6.46
C GLU A 49 -5.71 -16.11 7.06
N VAL A 50 -5.48 -15.08 6.23
CA VAL A 50 -5.11 -13.74 6.71
C VAL A 50 -6.33 -12.89 7.11
N LEU A 51 -7.53 -13.24 6.61
CA LEU A 51 -8.76 -12.52 6.94
C LEU A 51 -9.15 -12.82 8.40
N ASP A 52 -9.55 -11.79 9.15
CA ASP A 52 -9.92 -11.87 10.58
C ASP A 52 -8.79 -12.35 11.51
N ALA A 53 -7.54 -12.49 11.02
CA ALA A 53 -6.38 -12.93 11.79
C ALA A 53 -5.62 -11.79 12.50
N GLY A 54 -6.17 -10.57 12.50
CA GLY A 54 -5.57 -9.39 13.14
C GLY A 54 -4.58 -8.61 12.28
N TYR A 55 -4.50 -8.90 10.98
CA TYR A 55 -3.69 -8.15 10.03
C TYR A 55 -4.36 -6.86 9.55
N SER A 56 -3.55 -5.90 9.08
CA SER A 56 -4.02 -4.69 8.39
C SER A 56 -3.38 -4.57 7.00
N VAL A 57 -4.10 -3.91 6.09
CA VAL A 57 -3.51 -3.40 4.85
C VAL A 57 -3.26 -1.92 5.04
N ARG A 58 -2.02 -1.51 4.76
CA ARG A 58 -1.58 -0.13 4.79
C ARG A 58 -0.98 0.25 3.45
N VAL A 59 -1.33 1.42 2.95
CA VAL A 59 -0.78 2.01 1.72
C VAL A 59 -0.10 3.33 2.08
N ASP A 60 1.17 3.43 1.73
CA ASP A 60 1.96 4.67 1.81
C ASP A 60 2.13 5.20 0.37
N THR A 61 1.94 6.51 0.17
CA THR A 61 2.10 7.14 -1.14
C THR A 61 3.08 8.30 -1.09
N SER A 62 3.77 8.50 -2.21
CA SER A 62 4.66 9.65 -2.44
C SER A 62 4.68 9.96 -3.92
N VAL A 63 4.88 11.23 -4.22
CA VAL A 63 5.16 11.70 -5.58
C VAL A 63 6.49 12.43 -5.54
N GLU A 64 7.35 12.16 -6.54
CA GLU A 64 8.65 12.82 -6.67
C GLU A 64 8.50 14.34 -6.61
N ASP A 65 9.36 14.98 -5.82
CA ASP A 65 9.37 16.42 -5.56
C ASP A 65 8.05 17.01 -5.00
N GLN A 66 7.17 16.15 -4.44
CA GLN A 66 5.88 16.56 -3.85
C GLN A 66 5.70 16.02 -2.42
N GLN A 67 4.45 15.75 -2.02
CA GLN A 67 4.09 15.36 -0.67
C GLN A 67 4.24 13.86 -0.49
N ASN A 68 4.65 13.48 0.72
CA ASN A 68 4.67 12.11 1.19
C ASN A 68 3.46 11.92 2.11
N HIS A 69 2.61 10.94 1.81
CA HIS A 69 1.48 10.53 2.65
C HIS A 69 1.78 9.15 3.23
N PRO A 70 2.55 9.10 4.33
CA PRO A 70 2.71 7.86 5.06
C PRO A 70 1.39 7.49 5.72
N THR A 71 0.93 6.25 5.55
CA THR A 71 -0.41 5.80 5.93
C THR A 71 -1.50 6.60 5.19
N ASP A 72 -1.42 6.67 3.87
CA ASP A 72 -2.47 7.29 3.05
C ASP A 72 -3.83 6.63 3.33
N VAL A 73 -3.83 5.29 3.43
CA VAL A 73 -4.95 4.51 3.95
C VAL A 73 -4.44 3.32 4.76
N GLU A 74 -5.14 2.99 5.84
CA GLU A 74 -4.93 1.77 6.61
C GLU A 74 -6.28 1.19 7.05
N VAL A 75 -6.46 -0.12 6.88
CA VAL A 75 -7.67 -0.83 7.27
C VAL A 75 -7.32 -2.21 7.83
N ALA A 76 -8.03 -2.64 8.86
CA ALA A 76 -7.98 -4.03 9.32
C ALA A 76 -8.55 -4.97 8.23
N LEU A 77 -7.93 -6.14 8.06
CA LEU A 77 -8.45 -7.19 7.20
C LEU A 77 -9.48 -7.99 7.97
N THR A 78 -10.73 -7.53 7.94
CA THR A 78 -11.87 -8.19 8.59
C THR A 78 -13.03 -8.42 7.64
N SER A 79 -13.82 -9.44 7.90
CA SER A 79 -15.02 -9.73 7.12
C SER A 79 -16.08 -8.60 7.23
N GLU A 80 -16.06 -7.82 8.30
CA GLU A 80 -17.06 -6.76 8.58
C GLU A 80 -17.02 -5.59 7.59
N VAL A 81 -15.82 -5.18 7.15
CA VAL A 81 -15.64 -4.02 6.26
C VAL A 81 -15.34 -4.43 4.81
N GLN A 82 -15.48 -5.73 4.53
CA GLN A 82 -15.29 -6.26 3.19
C GLN A 82 -16.28 -5.64 2.20
N GLY A 83 -15.75 -5.22 1.04
CA GLY A 83 -16.56 -4.64 -0.03
C GLY A 83 -16.82 -3.13 0.12
N ASP A 84 -16.45 -2.53 1.25
CA ASP A 84 -16.52 -1.09 1.44
C ASP A 84 -15.44 -0.35 0.64
N LYS A 85 -15.71 0.92 0.35
CA LYS A 85 -14.71 1.85 -0.21
C LYS A 85 -14.15 2.68 0.92
N ILE A 86 -12.95 2.35 1.35
CA ILE A 86 -12.24 3.08 2.41
C ILE A 86 -11.45 4.21 1.74
N PRO A 87 -11.82 5.49 1.93
CA PRO A 87 -11.10 6.59 1.28
C PRO A 87 -9.70 6.73 1.84
N GLY A 88 -8.74 7.10 0.97
CA GLY A 88 -7.43 7.56 1.42
C GLY A 88 -7.46 9.01 1.92
N THR A 89 -6.34 9.44 2.46
CA THR A 89 -6.13 10.79 3.00
C THR A 89 -5.25 11.66 2.11
N GLY A 90 -4.63 11.05 1.09
CA GLY A 90 -3.75 11.69 0.12
C GLY A 90 -4.08 11.28 -1.32
N TYR A 91 -3.15 10.59 -1.97
CA TYR A 91 -3.25 10.21 -3.38
C TYR A 91 -4.08 8.95 -3.62
N VAL A 92 -4.38 8.16 -2.58
CA VAL A 92 -5.29 7.01 -2.71
C VAL A 92 -6.74 7.48 -2.77
N ARG A 93 -7.42 7.18 -3.88
CA ARG A 93 -8.86 7.44 -4.00
C ARG A 93 -9.68 6.59 -3.04
N TYR A 94 -9.45 5.28 -3.03
CA TYR A 94 -10.01 4.35 -2.05
C TYR A 94 -9.26 3.01 -2.09
N LEU A 95 -9.29 2.30 -0.97
CA LEU A 95 -8.99 0.88 -0.85
C LEU A 95 -10.29 0.10 -0.74
N ARG A 96 -10.34 -1.05 -1.42
CA ARG A 96 -11.45 -2.00 -1.36
C ARG A 96 -10.92 -3.40 -1.53
N TYR A 97 -11.42 -4.34 -0.72
CA TYR A 97 -11.10 -5.76 -0.84
C TYR A 97 -12.37 -6.61 -0.81
N LYS A 98 -12.23 -7.84 -1.28
CA LYS A 98 -13.27 -8.87 -1.27
C LYS A 98 -12.61 -10.25 -1.22
N TRP A 99 -13.01 -11.09 -0.28
CA TRP A 99 -12.79 -12.53 -0.29
C TRP A 99 -14.05 -13.23 -0.82
N ASP A 100 -13.86 -14.26 -1.64
CA ASP A 100 -14.91 -15.12 -2.18
C ASP A 100 -15.06 -16.41 -1.36
#